data_AF-A0A1V2N9D5-F1
#
_entry.id   AF-A0A1V2N9D5-F1
#
_cell.length_a   1.000
_cell.length_b   1.000
_cell.length_c   1.000
_cell.angle_alpha   90.00
_cell.angle_beta   90.00
_cell.angle_gamma   90.00
#
_symmetry.space_group_name_H-M   'P 1'
#
loop_
_entity.id
_entity.type
_entity.pdbx_description
1 polymer ?
#
loop_
_entity_poly.entity_id
_entity_poly.type
_entity_poly.pdbx_seq_one_letter_code
_entity_poly.pdbx_strand_id
1 'polypeptide(L)'
;MASYRVRTQKTGKRIHVPIFEPLQECLDSVGVDGDTFLTSSLGKPFFSPDSFGNWFKIKCKESKLPLEYTAHGLRKAEATIVANAGASPHGTDGKKWKWLS
;
A
#
# COMPACT_ATOMS: atom_id res chain seq x y z
N MET A 1 11.57 3.68 12.85
CA MET A 1 10.46 3.23 11.99
C MET A 1 10.81 3.61 10.56
N ALA A 2 10.88 2.65 9.64
CA ALA A 2 11.20 2.92 8.24
C ALA A 2 10.09 3.77 7.59
N SER A 3 10.43 4.52 6.55
CA SER A 3 9.45 5.34 5.81
C SER A 3 9.86 5.47 4.35
N TYR A 4 8.88 5.64 3.46
CA TYR A 4 9.12 5.92 2.04
C TYR A 4 8.56 7.29 1.65
N ARG A 5 9.05 7.81 0.52
CA ARG A 5 8.61 9.09 -0.03
C ARG A 5 7.84 8.85 -1.33
N VAL A 6 6.70 9.51 -1.48
CA VAL A 6 5.91 9.49 -2.71
C VAL A 6 5.55 10.90 -3.16
N ARG A 7 5.55 11.13 -4.47
CA ARG A 7 5.05 12.37 -5.07
C ARG A 7 3.59 12.18 -5.45
N THR A 8 2.70 12.99 -4.89
CA THR A 8 1.27 12.91 -5.22
C THR A 8 1.01 13.42 -6.64
N GLN A 9 0.13 12.75 -7.39
CA GLN A 9 -0.17 13.16 -8.78
C GLN A 9 -0.90 14.51 -8.84
N LYS A 10 -1.90 14.73 -7.97
CA LYS A 10 -2.76 15.93 -8.04
C LYS A 10 -2.05 17.22 -7.64
N THR A 11 -1.26 17.19 -6.57
CA THR A 11 -0.64 18.41 -6.00
C THR A 11 0.85 18.49 -6.22
N GLY A 12 1.49 17.41 -6.72
CA GLY A 12 2.93 17.35 -6.90
C GLY A 12 3.74 17.35 -5.59
N LYS A 13 3.08 17.44 -4.42
CA LYS A 13 3.72 17.46 -3.11
C LYS A 13 4.39 16.11 -2.83
N ARG A 14 5.59 16.16 -2.25
CA ARG A 14 6.28 15.00 -1.69
C ARG A 14 5.77 14.77 -0.28
N ILE A 15 5.27 13.57 -0.02
CA ILE A 15 4.82 13.16 1.32
C ILE A 15 5.68 12.01 1.80
N HIS A 16 5.89 11.95 3.11
CA HIS A 16 6.51 10.83 3.80
C HIS A 16 5.42 9.91 4.33
N VAL A 17 5.57 8.61 4.08
CA VAL A 17 4.62 7.59 4.53
C VAL A 17 5.39 6.59 5.39
N PRO A 18 4.96 6.33 6.64
CA PRO A 18 5.59 5.32 7.48
C PRO A 18 5.39 3.92 6.88
N ILE A 19 6.41 3.07 7.00
CA ILE A 19 6.31 1.65 6.70
C ILE A 19 5.91 0.95 7.99
N PHE A 20 4.76 0.27 7.96
CA PHE A 20 4.27 -0.57 9.06
C PHE A 20 4.94 -1.95 9.01
N GLU A 21 4.98 -2.64 10.14
CA GLU A 21 5.62 -3.97 10.25
C GLU A 21 5.12 -4.97 9.20
N PRO A 22 3.80 -5.13 8.93
CA PRO A 22 3.34 -6.05 7.90
C PRO A 22 3.80 -5.67 6.48
N LEU A 23 3.98 -4.38 6.21
CA LEU A 23 4.53 -3.91 4.93
C LEU A 23 6.03 -4.19 4.85
N GLN A 24 6.77 -4.01 5.96
CA GLN A 24 8.20 -4.32 6.01
C GLN A 24 8.45 -5.81 5.78
N GLU A 25 7.72 -6.70 6.46
CA GLU A 25 7.82 -8.15 6.28
C GLU A 25 7.53 -8.58 4.84
N CYS A 26 6.52 -7.98 4.22
CA CYS A 26 6.19 -8.22 2.83
C CYS A 26 7.34 -7.79 1.90
N LEU A 27 7.88 -6.57 2.08
CA LEU A 27 9.01 -6.07 1.30
C LEU A 27 10.26 -6.94 1.46
N ASP A 28 10.55 -7.39 2.68
CA ASP A 28 11.68 -8.26 2.97
C ASP A 28 11.54 -9.64 2.30
N SER A 29 10.30 -10.16 2.21
CA SER A 29 10.00 -11.44 1.54
C SER A 29 10.09 -11.38 0.01
N VAL A 30 9.75 -10.24 -0.59
CA VAL A 30 9.81 -10.03 -2.05
C VAL A 30 11.26 -9.87 -2.51
N GLY A 31 12.13 -9.30 -1.65
CA GLY A 31 13.49 -8.94 -2.02
C GLY A 31 13.56 -7.69 -2.89
N VAL A 32 14.76 -7.13 -3.05
CA VAL A 32 14.98 -5.89 -3.83
C VAL A 32 15.62 -6.25 -5.17
N ASP A 33 14.84 -6.86 -6.06
CA ASP A 33 15.26 -7.12 -7.44
C ASP A 33 14.66 -6.07 -8.39
N GLY A 34 15.37 -4.94 -8.52
CA GLY A 34 15.05 -3.86 -9.46
C GLY A 34 14.23 -2.70 -8.88
N ASP A 35 13.77 -1.82 -9.77
CA ASP A 35 13.13 -0.53 -9.40
C ASP A 35 11.61 -0.65 -9.11
N THR A 36 11.02 -1.84 -9.29
CA THR A 36 9.56 -2.04 -9.22
C THR A 36 9.21 -3.21 -8.31
N PHE A 37 8.50 -2.93 -7.21
CA PHE A 37 8.03 -3.95 -6.27
C PHE A 37 6.83 -4.76 -6.78
N LEU A 38 5.94 -4.13 -7.56
CA LEU A 38 4.73 -4.79 -8.07
C LEU A 38 4.91 -5.16 -9.54
N THR A 39 5.28 -6.41 -9.78
CA THR A 39 5.41 -6.96 -11.12
C THR A 39 4.24 -7.87 -11.48
N SER A 40 3.94 -7.95 -12.77
CA SER A 40 3.06 -8.96 -13.35
C SER A 40 3.66 -10.37 -13.22
N SER A 41 2.90 -11.40 -13.57
CA SER A 41 3.37 -12.80 -13.62
C SER A 41 4.54 -13.03 -14.59
N LEU A 42 4.83 -12.06 -15.46
CA LEU A 42 5.97 -12.09 -16.38
C LEU A 42 7.23 -11.40 -15.82
N GLY A 43 7.23 -11.01 -14.54
CA GLY A 43 8.34 -10.31 -13.89
C GLY A 43 8.54 -8.86 -14.38
N LYS A 44 7.57 -8.32 -15.13
CA LYS A 44 7.61 -6.94 -15.66
C LYS A 44 6.61 -6.04 -14.95
N PRO A 45 6.87 -4.72 -14.86
CA PRO A 45 5.90 -3.75 -14.38
C PRO A 45 4.57 -3.86 -15.13
N PHE A 46 3.46 -3.53 -14.45
CA PHE A 46 2.16 -3.43 -15.11
C PHE A 46 2.16 -2.32 -16.16
N PHE A 47 1.55 -2.57 -17.32
CA PHE A 47 1.51 -1.61 -18.43
C PHE A 47 0.79 -0.30 -18.06
N SER A 48 -0.27 -0.39 -17.26
CA SER A 48 -1.00 0.77 -16.76
C SER A 48 -1.60 0.49 -15.37
N PRO A 49 -2.00 1.55 -14.63
CA PRO A 49 -2.75 1.41 -13.38
C PRO A 49 -4.04 0.57 -13.54
N ASP A 50 -4.72 0.71 -14.69
CA ASP A 50 -5.94 -0.04 -14.99
C ASP A 50 -5.65 -1.54 -15.20
N SER A 51 -4.52 -1.87 -15.84
CA SER A 51 -4.08 -3.27 -15.96
C SER A 51 -3.83 -3.91 -14.60
N PHE A 52 -3.23 -3.17 -13.66
CA PHE A 52 -3.08 -3.63 -12.28
C PHE A 52 -4.43 -3.83 -11.58
N GLY A 53 -5.34 -2.86 -11.70
CA GLY A 53 -6.68 -2.94 -11.09
C GLY A 53 -7.49 -4.16 -11.58
N ASN A 54 -7.43 -4.45 -12.87
CA ASN A 54 -8.07 -5.62 -13.46
C ASN A 54 -7.45 -6.93 -12.96
N TRP A 55 -6.11 -7.01 -12.93
CA TRP A 55 -5.41 -8.16 -12.37
C TRP A 55 -5.76 -8.40 -10.90
N PHE A 56 -5.79 -7.34 -10.09
CA PHE A 56 -6.12 -7.43 -8.67
C PHE A 56 -7.55 -7.97 -8.46
N LYS A 57 -8.51 -7.50 -9.26
CA LYS A 57 -9.90 -8.00 -9.22
C LYS A 57 -9.99 -9.49 -9.55
N ILE A 58 -9.21 -9.96 -10.53
CA ILE A 58 -9.13 -11.39 -10.85
C ILE A 58 -8.57 -12.17 -9.64
N LYS A 59 -7.52 -11.68 -8.97
CA LYS A 59 -6.96 -12.30 -7.77
C LYS A 59 -7.92 -12.36 -6.58
N CYS A 60 -8.72 -11.32 -6.37
CA CYS A 60 -9.80 -11.38 -5.37
C CYS A 60 -10.81 -12.49 -5.69
N LYS A 61 -11.21 -12.61 -6.96
CA LYS A 61 -12.15 -13.64 -7.41
C LYS A 61 -11.58 -15.05 -7.26
N GLU A 62 -10.31 -15.27 -7.64
CA GLU A 62 -9.60 -16.55 -7.46
C GLU A 62 -9.51 -16.95 -5.99
N SER A 63 -9.34 -15.96 -5.11
CA SER A 63 -9.28 -16.15 -3.66
C SER A 63 -10.66 -16.29 -2.99
N LYS A 64 -11.74 -16.34 -3.78
CA LYS A 64 -13.14 -16.41 -3.32
C LYS A 64 -13.54 -15.28 -2.37
N LEU A 65 -12.88 -14.11 -2.52
CA LEU A 65 -13.22 -12.92 -1.75
C LEU A 65 -14.45 -12.22 -2.34
N PRO A 66 -15.21 -11.48 -1.52
CA PRO A 66 -16.27 -10.58 -2.00
C PRO A 66 -15.79 -9.68 -3.15
N LEU A 67 -16.62 -9.53 -4.18
CA LEU A 67 -16.29 -8.75 -5.39
C LEU A 67 -16.15 -7.24 -5.12
N GLU A 68 -16.60 -6.78 -3.96
CA GLU A 68 -16.41 -5.40 -3.48
C GLU A 68 -14.97 -5.09 -3.05
N TYR A 69 -14.15 -6.12 -2.80
CA TYR A 69 -12.73 -5.96 -2.48
C TYR A 69 -11.94 -5.62 -3.75
N THR A 70 -11.63 -4.34 -3.88
CA THR A 70 -10.91 -3.76 -5.01
C THR A 70 -9.63 -3.09 -4.52
N ALA A 71 -8.66 -2.90 -5.41
CA ALA A 71 -7.43 -2.17 -5.08
C ALA A 71 -7.72 -0.75 -4.56
N HIS A 72 -8.76 -0.09 -5.10
CA HIS A 72 -9.21 1.20 -4.61
C HIS A 72 -9.82 1.12 -3.21
N GLY A 73 -10.63 0.09 -2.95
CA GLY A 73 -11.18 -0.19 -1.61
C GLY A 73 -10.08 -0.45 -0.59
N LEU A 74 -9.07 -1.25 -0.95
CA LEU A 74 -7.91 -1.54 -0.11
C LEU A 74 -7.16 -0.26 0.28
N ARG A 75 -6.90 0.62 -0.69
CA ARG A 75 -6.24 1.91 -0.44
C ARG A 75 -7.05 2.80 0.53
N LYS A 76 -8.38 2.80 0.42
CA LYS A 76 -9.23 3.53 1.38
C LYS A 76 -9.19 2.91 2.76
N ALA A 77 -9.21 1.58 2.85
CA ALA A 77 -9.12 0.87 4.12
C ALA A 77 -7.78 1.14 4.81
N GLU A 78 -6.66 1.14 4.06
CA GLU A 78 -5.35 1.52 4.59
C GLU A 78 -5.38 2.94 5.16
N ALA A 79 -5.89 3.93 4.41
CA ALA A 79 -6.00 5.30 4.91
C ALA A 79 -6.83 5.39 6.22
N THR A 80 -7.91 4.62 6.32
CA THR A 80 -8.72 4.52 7.54
C THR A 80 -7.95 3.86 8.69
N ILE A 81 -7.21 2.77 8.44
CA ILE A 81 -6.37 2.10 9.45
C ILE A 81 -5.32 3.08 9.96
N VAL A 82 -4.63 3.78 9.06
CA VAL A 82 -3.61 4.78 9.41
C VAL A 82 -4.21 5.92 10.24
N ALA A 83 -5.36 6.46 9.83
CA ALA A 83 -6.06 7.51 10.57
C ALA A 83 -6.51 7.04 11.96
N ASN A 84 -7.12 5.85 12.05
CA ASN A 84 -7.62 5.27 13.30
C ASN A 84 -6.49 4.86 14.25
N ALA A 85 -5.33 4.46 13.74
CA ALA A 85 -4.18 4.07 14.54
C ALA A 85 -3.43 5.29 15.14
N GLY A 86 -3.97 6.51 14.97
CA GLY A 86 -3.50 7.73 15.63
C GLY A 86 -2.86 8.76 14.71
N ALA A 87 -2.86 8.55 13.39
CA ALA A 87 -2.47 9.59 12.44
C ALA A 87 -3.57 10.64 12.32
N SER A 88 -3.62 11.58 13.24
CA SER A 88 -4.39 12.80 13.03
C SER A 88 -3.90 13.49 11.73
N PRO A 89 -4.79 14.03 10.87
CA PRO A 89 -4.40 14.81 9.70
C PRO A 89 -3.53 16.03 10.01
N HIS A 90 -3.42 16.42 11.29
CA HIS A 90 -2.56 17.47 11.83
C HIS A 90 -2.05 17.02 13.21
N GLY A 91 -0.76 16.72 13.35
CA GLY A 91 -0.15 16.49 14.66
C GLY A 91 0.97 15.46 14.63
N THR A 92 2.20 15.96 14.74
CA THR A 92 3.42 15.19 14.99
C THR A 92 3.55 14.90 16.48
N ASP A 93 3.32 13.66 16.89
CA ASP A 93 3.75 13.21 18.20
C ASP A 93 3.85 11.69 18.21
N GLY A 94 5.08 11.22 18.45
CA GLY A 94 5.52 9.83 18.39
C GLY A 94 4.84 8.89 19.38
N LYS A 95 3.51 8.77 19.31
CA LYS A 95 2.74 7.76 19.99
C LYS A 95 2.95 6.45 19.24
N LYS A 96 3.69 5.54 19.86
CA LYS A 96 3.83 4.16 19.42
C LYS A 96 2.44 3.59 19.10
N TRP A 97 2.33 3.00 17.91
CA TRP A 97 1.14 2.39 17.33
C TRP A 97 0.73 1.14 18.12
N LYS A 98 0.14 1.35 19.31
CA LYS A 98 -0.12 0.32 20.34
C LYS A 98 -1.19 -0.72 19.97
N TRP A 99 -1.74 -0.67 18.76
CA TRP A 99 -2.85 -1.52 18.31
C TRP A 99 -2.45 -2.56 17.25
N LEU A 100 -1.19 -2.59 16.82
CA LEU A 100 -0.69 -3.53 15.80
C LEU A 100 0.43 -4.46 16.33
N SER A 101 0.61 -4.51 17.65
CA SER A 101 1.52 -5.43 18.36
C SER A 101 0.77 -6.62 18.94
#